data_AF-A0A816TIN7-F1
#
_entry.id   AF-A0A816TIN7-F1
#
_cell.length_a   1.000
_cell.length_b   1.000
_cell.length_c   1.000
_cell.angle_alpha   90.00
_cell.angle_beta   90.00
_cell.angle_gamma   90.00
#
_symmetry.space_group_name_H-M   'P 1'
#
loop_
_entity.id
_entity.type
_entity.pdbx_description
1 polymer ?
#
loop_
_entity_poly.entity_id
_entity_poly.type
_entity_poly.pdbx_seq_one_letter_code
_entity_poly.pdbx_strand_id
1 'polypeptide(L)'
;MLSNIDVWEYLTAILFYFFLFMRPVSNQGIACYKCMTTSLDNDTCRDPFSSLINPVHLNCQATPLGKNGTFSARFCAKISGRVTSVDGGANASYLNSIFYYRTCIVDNIMESTKSMETSGSFRLKGFAGMPGSIRLQGYISLCTFDGCNRSCTLYSSLLIIIIELLLTIIYVSCF
;
A
#
# COMPACT_ATOMS: atom_id res chain seq x y z
N MET A 1 52.01 15.35 19.78
CA MET A 1 51.09 16.03 20.70
C MET A 1 50.04 16.72 19.85
N LEU A 2 48.89 16.07 19.65
CA LEU A 2 47.70 16.78 19.16
C LEU A 2 47.31 17.75 20.28
N SER A 3 47.11 19.02 19.95
CA SER A 3 46.72 20.00 20.93
C SER A 3 45.32 19.66 21.43
N ASN A 4 45.01 19.91 22.70
CA ASN A 4 43.66 19.67 23.24
C ASN A 4 42.56 20.41 22.45
N ILE A 5 42.92 21.42 21.65
CA ILE A 5 42.03 22.22 20.82
C ILE A 5 41.51 21.39 19.62
N ASP A 6 42.36 20.57 19.00
CA ASP A 6 41.98 19.76 17.83
C ASP A 6 40.88 18.76 18.20
N VAL A 7 40.96 18.15 19.38
CA VAL A 7 40.02 17.11 19.83
C VAL A 7 38.58 17.64 19.97
N TRP A 8 38.41 18.88 20.42
CA TRP A 8 37.10 19.51 20.56
C TRP A 8 36.46 19.86 19.21
N GLU A 9 37.25 20.27 18.23
CA GLU A 9 36.76 20.53 16.86
C GLU A 9 36.30 19.24 16.18
N TYR A 10 37.03 18.12 16.36
CA TYR A 10 36.59 16.82 15.84
C TYR A 10 35.31 16.31 16.54
N LEU A 11 35.20 16.45 17.86
CA LEU A 11 34.01 16.04 18.60
C LEU A 11 32.76 16.83 18.21
N THR A 12 32.89 18.14 18.02
CA THR A 12 31.78 19.00 17.58
C THR A 12 31.36 18.70 16.16
N ALA A 13 32.31 18.45 15.24
CA ALA A 13 32.00 18.02 13.88
C ALA A 13 31.28 16.66 13.84
N ILE A 14 31.70 15.69 14.64
CA ILE A 14 31.05 14.36 14.74
C ILE A 14 29.62 14.50 15.28
N LEU A 15 29.41 15.29 16.34
CA LEU A 15 28.09 15.55 16.89
C LEU A 15 27.17 16.24 15.87
N PHE A 16 27.69 17.22 15.14
CA PHE A 16 26.92 17.90 14.10
C PHE A 16 26.51 16.95 12.97
N TYR A 17 27.43 16.11 12.48
CA TYR A 17 27.10 15.07 11.51
C TYR A 17 26.09 14.07 12.07
N PHE A 18 26.23 13.64 13.32
CA PHE A 18 25.27 12.77 13.98
C PHE A 18 23.87 13.40 14.00
N PHE A 19 23.73 14.67 14.38
CA PHE A 19 22.44 15.37 14.37
C PHE A 19 21.86 15.56 12.95
N LEU A 20 22.69 15.74 11.92
CA LEU A 20 22.24 15.78 10.52
C LEU A 20 21.72 14.42 10.03
N PHE A 21 22.25 13.31 10.55
CA PHE A 21 21.80 11.96 10.20
C PHE A 21 20.64 11.46 11.07
N MET A 22 20.42 12.05 12.25
CA MET A 22 19.26 11.77 13.08
C MET A 22 18.01 12.36 12.43
N ARG A 23 17.34 11.55 11.60
CA ARG A 23 15.99 11.89 11.15
C ARG A 23 15.09 12.03 12.38
N PRO A 24 14.27 13.09 12.50
CA PRO A 24 13.31 13.17 13.59
C PRO A 24 12.44 11.92 13.55
N VAL A 25 12.44 11.16 14.63
CA VAL A 25 11.51 10.03 14.81
C VAL A 25 10.12 10.63 14.96
N SER A 26 9.46 10.88 13.84
CA SER A 26 8.07 11.28 13.85
C SER A 26 7.25 10.04 14.21
N ASN A 27 6.47 10.10 15.30
CA ASN A 27 5.43 9.12 15.65
C ASN A 27 4.22 9.21 14.67
N GLN A 28 4.51 9.41 13.39
CA GLN A 28 3.56 9.60 12.33
C GLN A 28 3.24 8.23 11.74
N GLY A 29 1.95 7.91 11.64
CA GLY A 29 1.52 6.73 10.90
C GLY A 29 1.93 6.86 9.43
N ILE A 30 2.13 5.73 8.76
CA ILE A 30 2.49 5.73 7.34
C ILE A 30 1.37 6.37 6.49
N ALA A 31 1.72 6.86 5.30
CA ALA A 31 0.75 7.40 4.36
C ALA A 31 0.20 6.28 3.45
N CYS A 32 -1.12 6.17 3.31
CA CYS A 32 -1.75 5.14 2.48
C CYS A 32 -2.86 5.71 1.61
N TYR A 33 -3.11 5.07 0.47
CA TYR A 33 -4.35 5.29 -0.28
C TYR A 33 -5.51 4.66 0.48
N LYS A 34 -6.63 5.39 0.60
CA LYS A 34 -7.87 4.90 1.21
C LYS A 34 -9.01 5.03 0.21
N CYS A 35 -9.62 3.91 -0.15
CA CYS A 35 -10.77 3.89 -1.04
C CYS A 35 -11.53 2.58 -0.88
N MET A 36 -12.78 2.57 -1.33
CA MET A 36 -13.63 1.40 -1.38
C MET A 36 -14.49 1.50 -2.63
N THR A 37 -14.81 0.37 -3.26
CA THR A 37 -15.82 0.33 -4.31
C THR A 37 -17.16 0.85 -3.77
N THR A 38 -17.56 2.03 -4.21
CA THR A 38 -18.83 2.68 -3.85
C THR A 38 -19.93 2.44 -4.88
N SER A 39 -19.55 2.20 -6.13
CA SER A 39 -20.44 1.90 -7.24
C SER A 39 -19.76 0.91 -8.19
N LEU A 40 -20.54 0.02 -8.81
CA LEU A 40 -20.02 -0.94 -9.78
C LEU A 40 -19.65 -0.28 -11.12
N ASP A 41 -20.36 0.81 -11.47
CA ASP A 41 -20.25 1.46 -12.76
C ASP A 41 -19.24 2.63 -12.76
N ASN A 42 -18.91 3.16 -11.58
CA ASN A 42 -17.97 4.27 -11.42
C ASN A 42 -17.04 4.05 -10.23
N ASP A 43 -16.34 2.91 -10.24
CA ASP A 43 -15.39 2.55 -9.18
C ASP A 43 -14.03 3.24 -9.39
N THR A 44 -13.79 4.30 -8.64
CA THR A 44 -12.51 5.03 -8.65
C THR A 44 -11.41 4.30 -7.88
N CYS A 45 -11.73 3.25 -7.12
CA CYS A 45 -10.77 2.47 -6.33
C CYS A 45 -10.14 1.31 -7.14
N ARG A 46 -10.78 0.96 -8.26
CA ARG A 46 -10.34 -0.05 -9.22
C ARG A 46 -9.03 0.35 -9.93
N ASP A 47 -8.33 -0.64 -10.46
CA ASP A 47 -7.15 -0.47 -11.31
C ASP A 47 -7.56 -0.23 -12.78
N PRO A 48 -6.94 0.73 -13.50
CA PRO A 48 -5.81 1.59 -13.10
C PRO A 48 -6.20 2.71 -12.12
N PHE A 49 -5.33 2.94 -11.14
CA PHE A 49 -5.62 3.80 -9.99
C PHE A 49 -5.12 5.23 -10.22
N SER A 50 -5.99 6.23 -10.04
CA SER A 50 -5.65 7.66 -10.14
C SER A 50 -5.43 8.28 -8.76
N SER A 51 -4.20 8.74 -8.49
CA SER A 51 -3.85 9.46 -7.26
C SER A 51 -4.47 10.86 -7.18
N LEU A 52 -4.90 11.42 -8.32
CA LEU A 52 -5.66 12.69 -8.36
C LEU A 52 -7.05 12.53 -7.77
N ILE A 53 -7.70 11.38 -8.03
CA ILE A 53 -9.07 11.10 -7.57
C ILE A 53 -9.04 10.54 -6.14
N ASN A 54 -8.07 9.69 -5.84
CA ASN A 54 -7.88 9.10 -4.52
C ASN A 54 -6.53 9.55 -3.97
N PRO A 55 -6.46 10.70 -3.29
CA PRO A 55 -5.20 11.19 -2.74
C PRO A 55 -4.67 10.27 -1.64
N VAL A 56 -3.36 10.32 -1.43
CA VAL A 56 -2.73 9.62 -0.31
C VAL A 56 -3.14 10.30 1.00
N HIS A 57 -3.55 9.50 1.99
CA HIS A 57 -3.83 10.00 3.33
C HIS A 57 -2.56 9.94 4.17
N LEU A 58 -2.03 11.11 4.52
CA LEU A 58 -0.86 11.27 5.39
C LEU A 58 -1.22 10.91 6.84
N ASN A 59 -0.22 10.51 7.63
CA ASN A 59 -0.35 10.22 9.06
C ASN A 59 -1.49 9.23 9.36
N CYS A 60 -1.58 8.15 8.59
CA CYS A 60 -2.77 7.31 8.62
C CYS A 60 -2.92 6.63 9.99
N GLN A 61 -4.14 6.71 10.53
CA GLN A 61 -4.51 6.08 11.79
C GLN A 61 -5.60 5.04 11.55
N ALA A 62 -5.57 3.98 12.34
CA ALA A 62 -6.59 2.95 12.34
C ALA A 62 -6.81 2.39 13.75
N THR A 63 -7.98 1.78 13.95
CA THR A 63 -8.35 1.10 15.18
C THR A 63 -8.16 -0.40 14.99
N PRO A 64 -7.23 -1.04 15.73
CA PRO A 64 -7.06 -2.49 15.69
C PRO A 64 -8.33 -3.21 16.12
N LEU A 65 -8.57 -4.39 15.55
CA LEU A 65 -9.70 -5.22 15.92
C LEU A 65 -9.66 -5.55 17.42
N GLY A 66 -10.74 -5.28 18.13
CA GLY A 66 -10.86 -5.58 19.57
C GLY A 66 -10.13 -4.61 20.51
N LYS A 67 -9.61 -3.47 20.01
CA LYS A 67 -8.99 -2.42 20.83
C LYS A 67 -9.76 -1.10 20.68
N ASN A 68 -9.80 -0.31 21.74
CA ASN A 68 -10.36 1.04 21.72
C ASN A 68 -9.27 2.08 21.41
N GLY A 69 -9.63 3.10 20.63
CA GLY A 69 -8.76 4.21 20.26
C GLY A 69 -8.23 4.14 18.82
N THR A 70 -7.48 5.16 18.42
CA THR A 70 -6.79 5.24 17.13
C THR A 70 -5.29 5.14 17.34
N PHE A 71 -4.63 4.39 16.47
CA PHE A 71 -3.19 4.14 16.54
C PHE A 71 -2.56 4.44 15.19
N SER A 72 -1.30 4.87 15.21
CA SER A 72 -0.51 5.08 13.99
C SER A 72 -0.43 3.78 13.19
N ALA A 73 -0.91 3.82 11.95
CA ALA A 73 -0.88 2.67 11.07
C ALA A 73 0.57 2.34 10.67
N ARG A 74 0.84 1.04 10.48
CA ARG A 74 2.15 0.51 10.13
C ARG A 74 2.16 -0.20 8.78
N PHE A 75 0.98 -0.51 8.24
CA PHE A 75 0.83 -1.18 6.97
C PHE A 75 -0.28 -0.54 6.14
N CYS A 76 -0.07 -0.47 4.83
CA CYS A 76 -1.14 -0.21 3.89
C CYS A 76 -1.66 -1.56 3.39
N ALA A 77 -2.97 -1.72 3.37
CA ALA A 77 -3.64 -2.88 2.83
C ALA A 77 -4.29 -2.54 1.49
N LYS A 78 -4.22 -3.48 0.55
CA LYS A 78 -5.03 -3.53 -0.66
C LYS A 78 -5.69 -4.90 -0.74
N ILE A 79 -7.01 -4.89 -0.82
CA ILE A 79 -7.86 -6.07 -0.95
C ILE A 79 -8.61 -5.95 -2.27
N SER A 80 -8.56 -6.98 -3.09
CA SER A 80 -9.29 -7.02 -4.35
C SER A 80 -9.78 -8.43 -4.65
N GLY A 81 -11.01 -8.57 -5.13
CA GLY A 81 -11.55 -9.88 -5.47
C GLY A 81 -12.97 -9.84 -5.98
N ARG A 82 -13.49 -11.02 -6.31
CA ARG A 82 -14.89 -11.20 -6.68
C ARG A 82 -15.71 -11.53 -5.44
N VAL A 83 -16.82 -10.83 -5.24
CA VAL A 83 -17.75 -11.13 -4.17
C VAL A 83 -18.52 -12.41 -4.50
N THR A 84 -18.39 -13.41 -3.66
CA THR A 84 -19.02 -14.73 -3.85
C THR A 84 -20.28 -14.92 -3.00
N SER A 85 -20.38 -14.22 -1.86
CA SER A 85 -21.58 -14.23 -1.04
C SER A 85 -21.76 -12.91 -0.30
N VAL A 86 -23.01 -12.58 0.04
CA VAL A 86 -23.41 -11.38 0.77
C VAL A 86 -24.33 -11.81 1.90
N ASP A 87 -23.99 -11.50 3.15
CA ASP A 87 -24.72 -11.92 4.35
C ASP A 87 -25.01 -10.73 5.27
N GLY A 88 -26.02 -10.86 6.15
CA GLY A 88 -26.20 -9.99 7.31
C GLY A 88 -26.65 -8.55 7.01
N GLY A 89 -27.37 -8.34 5.91
CA GLY A 89 -27.91 -7.02 5.54
C GLY A 89 -27.00 -6.20 4.62
N ALA A 90 -25.87 -6.76 4.18
CA ALA A 90 -25.07 -6.14 3.13
C ALA A 90 -25.87 -6.07 1.81
N ASN A 91 -25.64 -5.03 1.01
CA ASN A 91 -26.38 -4.82 -0.24
C ASN A 91 -26.11 -5.98 -1.22
N ALA A 92 -27.15 -6.70 -1.61
CA ALA A 92 -27.05 -7.82 -2.55
C ALA A 92 -26.48 -7.41 -3.92
N SER A 93 -26.51 -6.12 -4.27
CA SER A 93 -25.89 -5.59 -5.49
C SER A 93 -24.38 -5.87 -5.56
N TYR A 94 -23.70 -6.11 -4.45
CA TYR A 94 -22.28 -6.48 -4.48
C TYR A 94 -22.05 -7.92 -4.96
N LEU A 95 -23.07 -8.78 -5.01
CA LEU A 95 -22.90 -10.17 -5.41
C LEU A 95 -22.33 -10.28 -6.83
N ASN A 96 -21.33 -11.17 -7.01
CA ASN A 96 -20.62 -11.39 -8.27
C ASN A 96 -19.84 -10.19 -8.82
N SER A 97 -19.80 -9.06 -8.11
CA SER A 97 -19.06 -7.88 -8.53
C SER A 97 -17.58 -7.97 -8.15
N ILE A 98 -16.75 -7.18 -8.83
CA ILE A 98 -15.37 -6.96 -8.42
C ILE A 98 -15.36 -5.87 -7.35
N PHE A 99 -14.71 -6.17 -6.24
CA PHE A 99 -14.59 -5.30 -5.09
C PHE A 99 -13.13 -4.93 -4.88
N TYR A 100 -12.88 -3.64 -4.64
CA TYR A 100 -11.58 -3.09 -4.28
C TYR A 100 -11.70 -2.35 -2.96
N TYR A 101 -10.71 -2.55 -2.09
CA TYR A 101 -10.62 -1.85 -0.83
C TYR A 101 -9.16 -1.57 -0.49
N ARG A 102 -8.87 -0.31 -0.18
CA ARG A 102 -7.56 0.16 0.23
C ARG A 102 -7.72 0.89 1.54
N THR A 103 -6.85 0.60 2.49
CA THR A 103 -6.86 1.27 3.79
C THR A 103 -5.50 1.18 4.45
N CYS A 104 -5.35 1.83 5.60
CA CYS A 104 -4.23 1.63 6.49
C CYS A 104 -4.66 0.76 7.68
N ILE A 105 -3.74 -0.07 8.15
CA ILE A 105 -3.94 -0.99 9.28
C ILE A 105 -2.73 -0.91 10.23
N VAL A 106 -2.99 -1.23 11.49
CA VAL A 106 -1.96 -1.19 12.56
C VAL A 106 -1.21 -2.51 12.63
N ASP A 107 -1.95 -3.62 12.61
CA ASP A 107 -1.44 -4.97 12.78
C ASP A 107 -1.45 -5.72 11.44
N ASN A 108 -0.55 -6.69 11.28
CA ASN A 108 -0.53 -7.54 10.10
C ASN A 108 -1.71 -8.53 10.16
N ILE A 109 -2.75 -8.29 9.36
CA ILE A 109 -3.93 -9.17 9.28
C ILE A 109 -3.64 -10.59 8.73
N MET A 110 -2.43 -10.82 8.23
CA MET A 110 -1.95 -12.11 7.69
C MET A 110 -0.84 -12.71 8.56
N GLU A 111 -0.75 -12.29 9.84
CA GLU A 111 0.30 -12.68 10.78
C GLU A 111 0.54 -14.20 10.84
N SER A 112 -0.51 -15.01 10.71
CA SER A 112 -0.43 -16.48 10.67
C SER A 112 0.47 -17.03 9.56
N THR A 113 0.56 -16.32 8.43
CA THR A 113 1.35 -16.72 7.25
C THR A 113 2.68 -15.99 7.17
N LYS A 114 2.87 -14.92 7.95
CA LYS A 114 3.97 -13.94 7.82
C LYS A 114 4.18 -13.41 6.40
N SER A 115 3.22 -13.64 5.50
CA SER A 115 3.30 -13.17 4.12
C SER A 115 2.87 -11.71 4.04
N MET A 116 3.36 -11.02 3.00
CA MET A 116 2.87 -9.69 2.62
C MET A 116 1.82 -9.77 1.52
N GLU A 117 1.61 -10.94 0.93
CA GLU A 117 0.57 -11.18 -0.06
C GLU A 117 -0.06 -12.55 0.17
N THR A 118 -1.39 -12.64 0.05
CA THR A 118 -2.10 -13.92 0.08
C THR A 118 -3.27 -13.90 -0.89
N SER A 119 -3.67 -15.08 -1.33
CA SER A 119 -4.81 -15.28 -2.19
C SER A 119 -5.73 -16.35 -1.60
N GLY A 120 -7.03 -16.18 -1.76
CA GLY A 120 -8.00 -17.14 -1.24
C GLY A 120 -9.39 -16.56 -1.04
N SER A 121 -10.18 -17.29 -0.26
CA SER A 121 -11.52 -16.89 0.16
C SER A 121 -11.44 -16.26 1.55
N PHE A 122 -11.94 -15.04 1.69
CA PHE A 122 -11.97 -14.33 2.96
C PHE A 122 -13.28 -13.58 3.16
N ARG A 123 -13.63 -13.33 4.42
CA ARG A 123 -14.86 -12.65 4.79
C ARG A 123 -14.54 -11.26 5.33
N LEU A 124 -15.15 -10.24 4.75
CA LEU A 124 -15.07 -8.87 5.23
C LEU A 124 -16.35 -8.51 5.98
N LYS A 125 -16.24 -8.02 7.22
CA LYS A 125 -17.37 -7.63 8.09
C LYS A 125 -17.15 -6.23 8.67
N GLY A 126 -18.21 -5.42 8.69
CA GLY A 126 -18.22 -4.15 9.44
C GLY A 126 -17.25 -3.08 8.92
N PHE A 127 -16.84 -3.17 7.66
CA PHE A 127 -15.95 -2.18 7.05
C PHE A 127 -16.76 -1.01 6.49
N ALA A 128 -16.24 0.21 6.67
CA ALA A 128 -16.84 1.46 6.16
C ALA A 128 -18.33 1.66 6.50
N GLY A 129 -18.79 1.15 7.64
CA GLY A 129 -20.19 1.25 8.05
C GLY A 129 -21.16 0.36 7.24
N MET A 130 -20.65 -0.56 6.43
CA MET A 130 -21.48 -1.53 5.71
C MET A 130 -22.21 -2.45 6.71
N PRO A 131 -23.55 -2.54 6.66
CA PRO A 131 -24.27 -3.55 7.42
C PRO A 131 -23.89 -4.94 6.90
N GLY A 132 -23.62 -5.89 7.80
CA GLY A 132 -23.37 -7.28 7.42
C GLY A 132 -21.93 -7.61 7.02
N SER A 133 -21.79 -8.54 6.08
CA SER A 133 -20.50 -9.06 5.62
C SER A 133 -20.55 -9.58 4.20
N ILE A 134 -19.43 -9.47 3.49
CA ILE A 134 -19.24 -10.05 2.16
C ILE A 134 -18.16 -11.14 2.21
N ARG A 135 -18.34 -12.24 1.47
CA ARG A 135 -17.27 -13.18 1.15
C ARG A 135 -16.66 -12.81 -0.19
N LEU A 136 -15.34 -12.80 -0.24
CA LEU A 136 -14.54 -12.42 -1.38
C LEU A 136 -13.58 -13.55 -1.72
N GLN A 137 -13.51 -13.88 -3.01
CA GLN A 137 -12.44 -14.69 -3.56
C GLN A 137 -11.46 -13.75 -4.27
N GLY A 138 -10.23 -13.64 -3.78
CA GLY A 138 -9.27 -12.72 -4.37
C GLY A 138 -7.95 -12.66 -3.62
N TYR A 139 -7.36 -11.47 -3.58
CA TYR A 139 -6.02 -11.19 -3.09
C TYR A 139 -6.05 -10.14 -1.98
N ILE A 140 -5.19 -10.31 -0.99
CA ILE A 140 -4.85 -9.33 0.03
C ILE A 140 -3.35 -9.08 -0.09
N SER A 141 -2.97 -7.80 -0.17
CA SER A 141 -1.56 -7.37 -0.19
C SER A 141 -1.35 -6.31 0.89
N LEU A 142 -0.20 -6.40 1.56
CA LEU A 142 0.25 -5.52 2.62
C LEU A 142 1.63 -4.96 2.27
N CYS A 143 1.88 -3.72 2.66
CA CYS A 143 3.17 -3.07 2.45
C CYS A 143 3.41 -1.99 3.51
N THR A 144 4.67 -1.61 3.73
CA THR A 144 5.12 -0.86 4.92
C THR A 144 5.64 0.55 4.63
N PHE A 145 5.62 0.98 3.37
CA PHE A 145 6.13 2.30 2.95
C PHE A 145 5.01 3.20 2.45
N ASP A 146 5.25 4.50 2.42
CA ASP A 146 4.24 5.49 2.06
C ASP A 146 3.71 5.28 0.62
N GLY A 147 2.39 5.27 0.48
CA GLY A 147 1.68 5.13 -0.80
C GLY A 147 1.93 3.79 -1.51
N CYS A 148 2.42 2.78 -0.79
CA CYS A 148 2.80 1.49 -1.36
C CYS A 148 1.62 0.71 -1.93
N ASN A 149 0.43 0.88 -1.35
CA ASN A 149 -0.80 0.27 -1.83
C ASN A 149 -1.39 1.00 -3.04
N ARG A 150 -0.56 1.64 -3.88
CA ARG A 150 -0.93 2.12 -5.21
C ARG A 150 -0.99 0.96 -6.20
N SER A 151 -1.44 1.25 -7.40
CA SER A 151 -1.39 0.28 -8.49
C SER A 151 -0.18 0.55 -9.34
N CYS A 152 0.63 -0.49 -9.55
CA CYS A 152 1.70 -0.42 -10.53
C CYS A 152 1.05 -0.43 -11.91
N THR A 153 1.11 0.69 -12.61
CA THR A 153 1.11 0.63 -14.08
C THR A 153 2.36 -0.14 -14.47
N LEU A 154 2.19 -1.29 -15.14
CA LEU A 154 3.28 -1.96 -15.83
C LEU A 154 3.86 -0.94 -16.82
N TYR A 155 4.93 -0.26 -16.42
CA TYR A 155 5.76 0.45 -17.36
C TYR A 155 6.43 -0.62 -18.20
N SER A 156 6.02 -0.76 -19.45
CA SER A 156 6.86 -1.44 -20.43
C SER A 156 8.20 -0.75 -20.37
N SER A 157 9.22 -1.49 -19.95
CA SER A 157 10.56 -0.97 -19.85
C SER A 157 10.95 -0.49 -21.25
N LEU A 158 11.21 0.81 -21.40
CA LEU A 158 11.78 1.40 -22.62
C LEU A 158 13.00 0.61 -23.11
N LEU A 159 13.72 -0.01 -22.18
CA LEU A 159 14.86 -0.89 -22.43
C LEU A 159 14.47 -2.15 -23.23
N ILE A 160 13.30 -2.75 -22.97
CA ILE A 160 12.79 -3.90 -23.73
C ILE A 160 12.46 -3.48 -25.18
N ILE A 161 11.80 -2.32 -25.34
CA ILE A 161 11.47 -1.78 -26.67
C ILE A 161 12.75 -1.46 -27.45
N ILE A 162 13.76 -0.87 -26.80
CA ILE A 162 15.06 -0.57 -27.42
C ILE A 162 15.80 -1.86 -27.82
N ILE A 163 15.76 -2.91 -26.98
CA ILE A 163 16.36 -4.21 -27.32
C ILE A 163 15.69 -4.84 -28.54
N GLU A 164 14.36 -4.85 -28.61
CA GLU A 164 13.64 -5.39 -29.77
C GLU A 164 13.93 -4.60 -31.06
N LEU A 165 14.06 -3.27 -30.96
CA LEU A 165 14.40 -2.42 -32.09
C LEU A 165 15.84 -2.65 -32.59
N LEU A 166 16.79 -2.88 -31.67
CA LEU A 166 18.18 -3.20 -32.04
C LEU A 166 18.29 -4.58 -32.69
N LEU A 167 17.57 -5.58 -32.19
CA LEU A 167 17.56 -6.92 -32.76
C LEU A 167 16.98 -6.94 -34.18
N THR A 168 15.94 -6.15 -34.44
CA THR A 168 15.36 -6.01 -35.79
C THR A 168 16.30 -5.28 -36.75
N ILE A 169 17.00 -4.23 -36.31
CA ILE A 169 18.03 -3.56 -37.13
C ILE A 169 19.16 -4.53 -37.49
N ILE A 170 19.67 -5.31 -36.53
CA ILE A 170 20.72 -6.30 -36.79
C ILE A 170 20.23 -7.37 -37.78
N TYR A 171 19.01 -7.88 -37.61
CA TYR A 171 18.43 -8.87 -38.52
C TYR A 171 18.31 -8.34 -39.96
N VAL A 172 17.83 -7.10 -40.14
CA VAL A 172 17.73 -6.44 -41.45
C VAL A 172 19.10 -6.06 -42.02
N SER A 173 20.11 -5.82 -41.18
CA SER A 173 21.46 -5.47 -41.65
C SER A 173 22.29 -6.69 -42.05
N CYS A 174 21.90 -7.89 -41.61
CA CYS A 174 22.58 -9.15 -41.89
C CYS A 174 21.96 -9.94 -43.07
N PHE A 175 20.82 -9.49 -43.61
CA PHE A 175 20.14 -10.05 -44.78
C PHE A 175 20.05 -9.01 -45.90
#